data_AF-A0A7D5N3B4-F1
#
_entry.id   AF-A0A7D5N3B4-F1
#
_cell.length_a   1.000
_cell.length_b   1.000
_cell.length_c   1.000
_cell.angle_alpha   90.00
_cell.angle_beta   90.00
_cell.angle_gamma   90.00
#
_symmetry.space_group_name_H-M   'P 1'
#
loop_
_entity.id
_entity.type
_entity.pdbx_description
1 polymer ?
#
loop_
_entity_poly.entity_id
_entity_poly.type
_entity_poly.pdbx_seq_one_letter_code
_entity_poly.pdbx_strand_id
1 'polypeptide(L)'
;MNWNQKISKICISDLELIRNTIYARHGYSFRNRRMRYIFDHHVPWYMPVSIDIRHKLTDLEKRNIELIKRYEKHADKYYDEFSR
;
A
#
# COMPACT_ATOMS: atom_id res chain seq x y z
N MET A 1 -1.87 -28.49 7.34
CA MET A 1 -2.14 -27.10 6.88
C MET A 1 -0.97 -26.70 5.98
N ASN A 2 -1.19 -26.64 4.66
CA ASN A 2 -0.13 -26.58 3.65
C ASN A 2 0.25 -25.11 3.35
N TRP A 3 1.48 -24.74 3.66
CA TRP A 3 1.99 -23.36 3.64
C TRP A 3 2.05 -22.72 2.24
N ASN A 4 1.98 -23.53 1.18
CA ASN A 4 2.19 -23.09 -0.21
C ASN A 4 0.97 -22.40 -0.85
N GLN A 5 -0.19 -22.39 -0.19
CA GLN A 5 -1.42 -21.84 -0.77
C GLN A 5 -1.65 -20.36 -0.40
N LYS A 6 -0.86 -19.81 0.52
CA LYS A 6 -1.03 -18.44 1.04
C LYS A 6 -0.32 -17.36 0.22
N ILE A 7 0.53 -17.75 -0.73
CA ILE A 7 1.33 -16.82 -1.55
C ILE A 7 0.58 -16.40 -2.84
N SER A 8 -0.41 -17.16 -3.32
CA SER A 8 -1.02 -16.92 -4.65
C SER A 8 -2.14 -15.88 -4.68
N LYS A 9 -2.51 -15.26 -3.56
CA LYS A 9 -3.45 -14.13 -3.52
C LYS A 9 -2.93 -13.06 -2.56
N ILE A 10 -1.88 -12.36 -2.96
CA ILE A 10 -1.70 -10.99 -2.46
C ILE A 10 -2.91 -10.22 -2.99
N CYS A 11 -3.82 -9.84 -2.10
CA CYS A 11 -5.01 -9.09 -2.47
C CYS A 11 -4.60 -7.66 -2.87
N ILE A 12 -5.39 -7.00 -3.71
CA ILE A 12 -5.18 -5.59 -4.09
C ILE A 12 -5.06 -4.71 -2.85
N SER A 13 -5.84 -5.02 -1.81
CA SER A 13 -5.78 -4.39 -0.50
C SER A 13 -4.40 -4.49 0.18
N ASP A 14 -3.71 -5.62 0.00
CA ASP A 14 -2.37 -5.83 0.58
C ASP A 14 -1.32 -5.00 -0.15
N LEU A 15 -1.39 -4.94 -1.48
CA LEU A 15 -0.54 -4.06 -2.29
C LEU A 15 -0.72 -2.59 -1.90
N GLU A 16 -1.97 -2.16 -1.72
CA GLU A 16 -2.27 -0.82 -1.27
C GLU A 16 -1.69 -0.54 0.12
N LEU A 17 -1.79 -1.49 1.06
CA LEU A 17 -1.22 -1.34 2.39
C LEU A 17 0.31 -1.27 2.35
N ILE A 18 0.97 -2.12 1.55
CA ILE A 18 2.43 -2.09 1.36
C ILE A 18 2.87 -0.76 0.77
N ARG A 19 2.17 -0.28 -0.27
CA ARG A 19 2.44 1.03 -0.88
C ARG A 19 2.33 2.13 0.16
N ASN A 20 1.21 2.19 0.91
CA ASN A 20 0.97 3.21 1.93
C ASN A 20 1.98 3.10 3.11
N THR A 21 2.51 1.91 3.40
CA THR A 21 3.55 1.71 4.42
C THR A 21 4.81 2.52 4.12
N ILE A 22 5.19 2.67 2.84
CA ILE A 22 6.32 3.53 2.44
C ILE A 22 6.03 4.99 2.82
N TYR A 23 4.84 5.50 2.53
CA TYR A 23 4.46 6.87 2.92
C TYR A 23 4.42 7.03 4.45
N ALA A 24 3.89 6.04 5.16
CA ALA A 24 3.79 6.03 6.62
C ALA A 24 5.15 6.08 7.31
N ARG A 25 6.18 5.40 6.76
CA ARG A 25 7.57 5.46 7.28
C ARG A 25 8.17 6.86 7.22
N HIS A 26 7.69 7.71 6.32
CA HIS A 26 8.08 9.12 6.21
C HIS A 26 7.15 10.08 6.99
N GLY A 27 6.22 9.51 7.76
CA GLY A 27 5.25 10.22 8.60
C GLY A 27 4.18 10.95 7.81
N TYR A 28 3.77 10.41 6.66
CA TYR A 28 2.69 10.98 5.86
C TYR A 28 1.35 10.91 6.60
N SER A 29 0.67 12.05 6.70
CA SER A 29 -0.65 12.19 7.33
C SER A 29 -1.74 11.85 6.31
N PHE A 30 -2.26 10.62 6.37
CA PHE A 30 -3.24 10.14 5.40
C PHE A 30 -4.53 10.94 5.39
N ARG A 31 -4.91 11.50 4.23
CA ARG A 31 -6.23 12.14 4.03
C ARG A 31 -7.36 11.14 3.81
N ASN A 32 -7.06 9.99 3.17
CA ASN A 32 -8.03 8.92 2.94
C ASN A 32 -8.44 8.31 4.30
N ARG A 33 -9.75 8.32 4.61
CA ARG A 33 -10.30 7.83 5.88
C ARG A 33 -9.94 6.37 6.18
N ARG A 34 -9.90 5.48 5.18
CA ARG A 34 -9.56 4.06 5.36
C ARG A 34 -8.11 3.88 5.78
N MET A 35 -7.19 4.53 5.08
CA MET A 35 -5.76 4.45 5.41
C MET A 35 -5.46 5.14 6.73
N ARG A 36 -6.05 6.32 6.97
CA ARG A 36 -5.95 7.00 8.26
C ARG A 36 -6.39 6.09 9.40
N TYR A 37 -7.58 5.50 9.31
CA TYR A 37 -8.07 4.59 10.35
C TYR A 37 -7.09 3.44 10.61
N ILE A 38 -6.64 2.75 9.55
CA ILE A 38 -5.71 1.62 9.66
C ILE A 38 -4.39 2.04 10.32
N PHE A 39 -3.73 3.09 9.83
CA PHE A 39 -2.43 3.48 10.34
C PHE A 39 -2.51 4.11 11.72
N ASP A 40 -3.52 4.95 12.00
CA ASP A 40 -3.71 5.60 13.30
C ASP A 40 -4.05 4.58 14.41
N HIS A 41 -4.78 3.50 14.10
CA HIS A 41 -5.32 2.58 15.14
C HIS A 41 -4.64 1.21 15.19
N HIS A 42 -4.03 0.75 14.10
CA HIS A 42 -3.52 -0.61 13.99
C HIS A 42 -2.01 -0.71 13.70
N VAL A 43 -1.30 0.42 13.57
CA VAL A 43 0.14 0.43 13.27
C VAL A 43 0.90 1.16 14.39
N PRO A 44 1.46 0.45 15.39
CA PRO A 44 2.01 1.08 16.60
C PRO A 44 3.20 2.01 16.38
N TRP A 45 4.00 1.78 15.34
CA TRP A 45 5.18 2.60 15.02
C TRP A 45 4.85 3.85 14.20
N TYR A 46 3.63 3.97 13.70
CA TYR A 46 3.26 5.06 12.81
C TYR A 46 2.99 6.35 13.59
N MET A 47 3.57 7.45 13.09
CA MET A 47 3.38 8.78 13.64
C MET A 47 3.17 9.78 12.49
N PRO A 48 1.98 10.39 12.35
CA PRO A 48 1.72 11.39 11.31
C PRO A 48 2.43 12.72 11.65
N VAL A 49 3.28 13.21 10.74
CA VAL A 49 4.04 14.47 10.94
C VAL A 49 3.96 15.44 9.77
N SER A 50 3.62 14.99 8.56
CA SER A 50 3.56 15.87 7.37
C SER A 50 2.49 15.44 6.37
N ILE A 51 1.93 16.40 5.65
CA ILE A 51 1.06 16.15 4.48
C ILE A 51 1.82 16.11 3.15
N ASP A 52 3.13 16.39 3.16
CA ASP A 52 4.01 16.30 1.99
C ASP A 52 5.33 15.63 2.37
N ILE A 53 5.61 14.51 1.71
CA ILE A 53 6.81 13.70 1.91
C ILE A 53 7.63 13.53 0.63
N ARG A 54 7.28 14.23 -0.46
CA ARG A 54 7.88 14.03 -1.79
C ARG A 54 9.40 14.14 -1.79
N HIS A 55 9.92 15.09 -1.01
CA HIS A 55 11.36 15.34 -0.85
C HIS A 55 12.07 14.32 0.05
N LYS A 56 11.32 13.51 0.82
CA LYS A 56 11.86 12.49 1.74
C LYS A 56 12.01 11.11 1.08
N LEU A 57 11.29 10.88 -0.02
CA LEU A 57 11.33 9.60 -0.72
C LEU A 57 12.66 9.42 -1.46
N THR A 58 13.30 8.29 -1.21
CA THR A 58 14.45 7.82 -1.99
C THR A 58 14.04 7.38 -3.39
N ASP A 59 14.99 7.31 -4.33
CA ASP A 59 14.70 6.86 -5.69
C ASP A 59 14.34 5.38 -5.76
N LEU A 60 14.80 4.57 -4.80
CA LEU A 60 14.34 3.19 -4.66
C LEU A 60 12.86 3.14 -4.25
N GLU A 61 12.45 3.94 -3.27
CA GLU A 61 11.06 3.99 -2.83
C GLU A 61 10.12 4.49 -3.91
N LYS A 62 10.53 5.50 -4.69
CA LYS A 62 9.77 5.98 -5.85
C LYS A 62 9.54 4.85 -6.86
N ARG A 63 10.61 4.12 -7.23
CA ARG A 63 10.52 2.97 -8.14
C ARG A 63 9.63 1.86 -7.59
N ASN A 64 9.70 1.58 -6.30
CA ASN A 64 8.85 0.58 -5.64
C ASN A 64 7.38 1.00 -5.62
N ILE A 65 7.08 2.26 -5.30
CA ILE A 65 5.72 2.82 -5.34
C ILE A 65 5.12 2.67 -6.74
N GLU A 66 5.90 3.01 -7.78
CA GLU A 66 5.45 2.86 -9.17
C GLU A 66 5.22 1.40 -9.55
N LEU A 67 6.12 0.49 -9.14
CA LEU A 67 5.98 -0.94 -9.39
C LEU A 67 4.71 -1.50 -8.76
N ILE A 68 4.45 -1.18 -7.48
CA ILE A 68 3.26 -1.64 -6.77
C ILE A 68 1.99 -1.09 -7.42
N LYS A 69 1.97 0.19 -7.79
CA LYS A 69 0.84 0.79 -8.54
C LYS A 69 0.54 0.08 -9.85
N ARG A 70 1.56 -0.41 -10.56
CA ARG A 70 1.35 -1.21 -11.76
C ARG A 70 0.66 -2.54 -11.41
N TYR A 71 1.10 -3.25 -10.38
CA TYR A 71 0.46 -4.50 -9.96
C TYR A 71 -0.99 -4.32 -9.48
N GLU A 72 -1.27 -3.26 -8.71
CA GLU A 72 -2.65 -2.90 -8.29
C GLU A 72 -3.56 -2.77 -9.52
N LYS A 73 -3.14 -2.00 -10.53
CA LYS A 73 -3.93 -1.78 -11.76
C LYS A 73 -4.14 -3.05 -12.59
N HIS A 74 -3.16 -3.96 -12.64
CA HIS A 74 -3.33 -5.22 -13.37
C HIS A 74 -4.33 -6.12 -12.65
N ALA A 75 -4.22 -6.22 -11.32
CA ALA A 75 -5.15 -7.02 -10.54
C ALA A 75 -6.60 -6.51 -10.66
N ASP A 76 -6.83 -5.19 -10.67
CA ASP A 76 -8.18 -4.62 -10.90
C ASP A 76 -8.77 -5.08 -12.24
N LYS A 77 -7.99 -5.00 -13.33
CA LYS A 77 -8.44 -5.43 -14.66
C LYS A 77 -8.79 -6.91 -14.73
N TYR A 78 -7.99 -7.77 -14.10
CA TYR A 78 -8.27 -9.21 -14.05
C TYR A 78 -9.58 -9.51 -13.30
N TYR A 79 -9.90 -8.77 -12.24
CA TYR A 79 -11.18 -8.95 -11.54
C TYR A 79 -12.38 -8.50 -12.39
N ASP A 80 -12.25 -7.39 -13.11
CA ASP A 80 -13.30 -6.86 -14.00
C ASP A 80 -13.57 -7.77 -15.22
N GLU A 81 -12.54 -8.37 -15.81
CA GLU A 81 -12.66 -9.21 -17.02
C GLU A 81 -13.21 -10.61 -16.75
N PHE A 82 -12.98 -11.19 -15.56
CA PHE A 82 -13.37 -12.57 -15.23
C PHE A 82 -14.59 -12.68 -14.29
N SER A 83 -15.19 -11.56 -13.89
CA SER A 83 -16.43 -11.53 -13.08
C SER A 83 -17.70 -11.20 -13.89
N ARG A 84 -17.65 -11.32 -15.21
CA ARG A 84 -18.81 -11.18 -16.12
C ARG A 84 -19.17 -12.51 -16.77
#